data_AF-A0AAD6XCT0-F1
#
_entry.id   AF-A0AAD6XCT0-F1
#
_cell.length_a   1.000
_cell.length_b   1.000
_cell.length_c   1.000
_cell.angle_alpha   90.00
_cell.angle_beta   90.00
_cell.angle_gamma   90.00
#
_symmetry.space_group_name_H-M   'P 1'
#
loop_
_entity.id
_entity.type
_entity.pdbx_description
1 polymer ?
#
loop_
_entity_poly.entity_id
_entity_poly.type
_entity_poly.pdbx_seq_one_letter_code
_entity_poly.pdbx_strand_id
1 'polypeptide(L)'
;MNLSILPRLKYAASLTNALRAQPGQLAYTKDQPSITGAFYEFLRAGGLSLWSEESEFLDSLPPRRRLGRPCIILERLPDGYATVCFIGKIKGTRFSPIGRLFAVPMAKRSVSSTDPLNAFPESPSFPSIQLTKPSGYYANSGRYDKYDFHGRFCIFAIPVVRRVWLFPGGPRRLVPGDLERLLEMVDEKVQMCQSGHAVLRREQLEWAQTYKGLWKFLNPKEYGEIKPKHYLGI
;
A
#
# COMPACT_ATOMS: atom_id res chain seq x y z
N MET A 1 14.50 5.68 -13.60
CA MET A 1 15.07 5.87 -12.24
C MET A 1 16.22 4.88 -11.99
N ASN A 2 17.33 5.26 -11.32
CA ASN A 2 18.37 4.29 -10.92
C ASN A 2 17.91 3.61 -9.61
N LEU A 3 17.22 2.47 -9.72
CA LEU A 3 16.73 1.69 -8.57
C LEU A 3 17.86 1.13 -7.68
N SER A 4 19.12 1.41 -8.04
CA SER A 4 20.34 1.07 -7.31
C SER A 4 20.50 1.73 -5.93
N ILE A 5 19.64 2.69 -5.57
CA ILE A 5 19.75 3.45 -4.31
C ILE A 5 19.16 2.67 -3.10
N LEU A 6 18.44 1.57 -3.33
CA LEU A 6 17.89 0.76 -2.25
C LEU A 6 18.97 -0.16 -1.63
N PRO A 7 19.17 -0.14 -0.29
CA PRO A 7 20.21 -0.91 0.36
C PRO A 7 20.01 -2.42 0.15
N ARG A 8 21.01 -3.06 -0.49
CA ARG A 8 21.05 -4.51 -0.73
C ARG A 8 21.42 -5.25 0.57
N LEU A 9 20.42 -5.68 1.32
CA LEU A 9 20.61 -6.54 2.48
C LEU A 9 20.79 -8.01 2.04
N LYS A 10 21.88 -8.65 2.48
CA LYS A 10 22.19 -10.07 2.19
C LYS A 10 21.45 -10.97 3.18
N TYR A 11 20.55 -11.84 2.70
CA TYR A 11 19.87 -12.82 3.54
C TYR A 11 19.58 -14.10 2.74
N ALA A 12 19.89 -15.28 3.28
CA ALA A 12 19.65 -16.56 2.60
C ALA A 12 18.17 -16.99 2.67
N ALA A 13 17.58 -17.32 1.52
CA ALA A 13 16.19 -17.73 1.38
C ALA A 13 16.05 -19.11 0.71
N SER A 14 15.10 -19.92 1.18
CA SER A 14 14.61 -21.13 0.49
C SER A 14 14.24 -20.83 -0.98
N LEU A 15 15.01 -21.42 -1.90
CA LEU A 15 15.25 -20.96 -3.27
C LEU A 15 14.10 -21.25 -4.26
N THR A 16 13.31 -22.30 -4.11
CA THR A 16 12.60 -22.86 -5.29
C THR A 16 11.38 -22.06 -5.78
N ASN A 17 10.64 -21.38 -4.91
CA ASN A 17 9.47 -20.58 -5.31
C ASN A 17 9.78 -19.09 -5.51
N ALA A 18 10.72 -18.54 -4.74
CA ALA A 18 11.05 -17.13 -4.82
C ALA A 18 11.93 -16.80 -6.05
N LEU A 19 12.72 -17.76 -6.54
CA LEU A 19 13.50 -17.63 -7.78
C LEU A 19 12.63 -17.53 -9.05
N ARG A 20 11.34 -17.89 -9.00
CA ARG A 20 10.45 -17.93 -10.17
C ARG A 20 9.65 -16.65 -10.37
N ALA A 21 9.75 -15.71 -9.43
CA ALA A 21 9.00 -14.47 -9.47
C ALA A 21 9.53 -13.54 -10.58
N GLN A 22 8.64 -13.02 -11.41
CA GLN A 22 8.95 -12.18 -12.57
C GLN A 22 8.29 -10.80 -12.41
N PRO A 23 8.91 -9.73 -12.94
CA PRO A 23 8.27 -8.42 -13.02
C PRO A 23 6.86 -8.50 -13.62
N GLY A 24 5.95 -7.68 -13.09
CA GLY A 24 4.53 -7.66 -13.46
C GLY A 24 3.72 -8.84 -12.90
N GLN A 25 4.32 -9.81 -12.21
CA GLN A 25 3.55 -10.83 -11.49
C GLN A 25 2.94 -10.28 -10.21
N LEU A 26 1.75 -10.80 -9.89
CA LEU A 26 1.17 -10.70 -8.58
C LEU A 26 1.83 -11.70 -7.63
N ALA A 27 2.14 -11.21 -6.44
CA ALA A 27 2.67 -11.97 -5.34
C ALA A 27 1.99 -11.53 -4.03
N TYR A 28 2.36 -12.18 -2.93
CA TYR A 28 2.07 -11.66 -1.60
C TYR A 28 3.35 -11.57 -0.79
N THR A 29 3.33 -10.67 0.18
CA THR A 29 4.38 -10.50 1.19
C THR A 29 3.85 -11.01 2.53
N LYS A 30 4.64 -11.71 3.33
CA LYS A 30 4.25 -12.13 4.69
C LYS A 30 4.36 -10.98 5.68
N ASP A 31 5.28 -10.06 5.43
CA ASP A 31 5.50 -8.88 6.25
C ASP A 31 4.50 -7.80 5.82
N GLN A 32 3.62 -7.37 6.72
CA GLN A 32 2.54 -6.44 6.43
C GLN A 32 2.76 -5.06 7.08
N PRO A 33 3.56 -4.17 6.48
CA PRO A 33 3.43 -2.77 6.82
C PRO A 33 2.07 -2.26 6.36
N SER A 34 1.50 -1.33 7.12
CA SER A 34 0.42 -0.48 6.61
C SER A 34 0.93 0.30 5.39
N ILE A 35 0.04 0.93 4.61
CA ILE A 35 0.48 1.82 3.52
C ILE A 35 1.37 2.95 4.09
N THR A 36 1.03 3.44 5.28
CA THR A 36 1.87 4.38 6.04
C THR A 36 3.23 3.81 6.41
N GLY A 37 3.31 2.55 6.88
CA GLY A 37 4.58 1.91 7.17
C GLY A 37 5.44 1.73 5.92
N ALA A 38 4.83 1.33 4.80
CA ALA A 38 5.52 1.25 3.51
C ALA A 38 6.08 2.61 3.08
N PHE A 39 5.33 3.68 3.31
CA PHE A 39 5.77 5.05 3.04
C PHE A 39 6.98 5.45 3.89
N TYR A 40 6.94 5.21 5.20
CA TYR A 40 8.09 5.56 6.05
C TYR A 40 9.33 4.74 5.74
N GLU A 41 9.17 3.46 5.39
CA GLU A 41 10.30 2.67 4.91
C GLU A 41 10.86 3.21 3.59
N PHE A 42 10.00 3.64 2.68
CA PHE A 42 10.40 4.30 1.43
C PHE A 42 11.18 5.60 1.71
N LEU A 43 10.72 6.45 2.63
CA LEU A 43 11.45 7.65 3.05
C LEU A 43 12.83 7.30 3.63
N ARG A 44 12.87 6.36 4.57
CA ARG A 44 14.11 5.89 5.23
C ARG A 44 15.10 5.34 4.19
N ALA A 45 14.63 4.54 3.24
CA ALA A 45 15.47 3.98 2.18
C ALA A 45 15.96 5.02 1.17
N GLY A 46 15.17 6.09 0.94
CA GLY A 46 15.54 7.22 0.10
C GLY A 46 16.46 8.25 0.78
N GLY A 47 16.90 8.01 2.02
CA GLY A 47 17.74 8.93 2.78
C GLY A 47 16.99 10.16 3.33
N LEU A 48 15.66 10.13 3.34
CA LEU A 48 14.84 11.21 3.91
C LEU A 48 14.63 10.97 5.41
N SER A 49 14.88 12.01 6.21
CA SER A 49 14.75 11.94 7.66
C SER A 49 13.31 11.70 8.11
N LEU A 50 13.12 10.62 8.88
CA LEU A 50 11.90 10.36 9.61
C LEU A 50 11.81 11.24 10.86
N TRP A 51 10.59 11.58 11.27
CA TRP A 51 10.35 12.12 12.61
C TRP A 51 10.45 11.00 13.65
N SER A 52 10.63 11.36 14.92
CA SER A 52 10.74 10.40 16.02
C SER A 52 9.54 9.46 16.06
N GLU A 53 8.32 10.00 15.92
CA GLU A 53 7.08 9.23 15.94
C GLU A 53 6.95 8.28 14.74
N GLU A 54 7.51 8.64 13.59
CA GLU A 54 7.50 7.79 12.39
C GLU A 54 8.52 6.66 12.53
N SER A 55 9.68 6.94 13.12
CA SER A 55 10.67 5.91 13.44
C SER A 55 10.13 4.95 14.50
N GLU A 56 9.59 5.45 15.60
CA GLU A 56 8.95 4.65 16.64
C GLU A 56 7.80 3.82 16.07
N PHE A 57 7.01 4.37 15.16
CA PHE A 57 5.98 3.61 14.46
C PHE A 57 6.57 2.43 13.70
N LEU A 58 7.62 2.63 12.90
CA LEU A 58 8.27 1.55 12.16
C LEU A 58 8.87 0.49 13.08
N ASP A 59 9.55 0.93 14.12
CA ASP A 59 10.31 0.06 15.02
C ASP A 59 9.37 -0.73 15.96
N SER A 60 8.15 -0.22 16.19
CA SER A 60 7.08 -0.89 16.96
C SER A 60 6.19 -1.82 16.13
N LEU A 61 6.33 -1.88 14.79
CA LEU A 61 5.52 -2.77 13.96
C LEU A 61 5.77 -4.23 14.35
N PRO A 62 4.77 -4.94 14.91
CA PRO A 62 4.97 -6.33 15.27
C PRO A 62 5.21 -7.16 14.00
N PRO A 63 6.05 -8.21 14.05
CA PRO A 63 6.15 -9.17 12.97
C PRO A 63 4.80 -9.89 12.80
N ARG A 64 3.92 -9.37 11.94
CA ARG A 64 2.55 -9.87 11.75
C ARG A 64 2.60 -11.19 10.99
N ARG A 65 2.23 -12.30 11.66
CA ARG A 65 2.48 -13.66 11.18
C ARG A 65 1.44 -14.28 10.24
N ARG A 66 0.23 -13.72 10.06
CA ARG A 66 -0.91 -14.59 9.66
C ARG A 66 -1.55 -14.38 8.30
N LEU A 67 -1.50 -13.21 7.69
CA LEU A 67 -2.08 -13.01 6.35
C LEU A 67 -1.09 -12.22 5.52
N GLY A 68 -0.82 -12.65 4.30
CA GLY A 68 0.05 -11.90 3.42
C GLY A 68 -0.65 -10.65 2.87
N ARG A 69 0.10 -9.65 2.39
CA ARG A 69 -0.47 -8.53 1.63
C ARG A 69 -0.21 -8.75 0.13
N PRO A 70 -1.25 -8.70 -0.73
CA PRO A 70 -1.05 -8.79 -2.17
C PRO A 70 -0.21 -7.62 -2.67
N CYS A 71 0.62 -7.88 -3.66
CA CYS A 71 1.53 -6.91 -4.23
C CYS A 71 1.84 -7.25 -5.69
N ILE A 72 2.34 -6.26 -6.42
CA ILE A 72 2.87 -6.40 -7.77
C ILE A 72 4.39 -6.29 -7.69
N ILE A 73 5.08 -7.21 -8.35
CA ILE A 73 6.53 -7.19 -8.49
C ILE A 73 6.91 -6.17 -9.56
N LEU A 74 7.68 -5.15 -9.18
CA LEU A 74 8.25 -4.18 -10.11
C LEU A 74 9.59 -4.69 -10.66
N GLU A 75 10.45 -5.12 -9.76
CA GLU A 75 11.81 -5.58 -10.06
C GLU A 75 12.15 -6.76 -9.15
N ARG A 76 12.85 -7.75 -9.69
CA ARG A 76 13.37 -8.87 -8.90
C ARG A 76 14.74 -8.53 -8.33
N LEU A 77 14.93 -8.86 -7.06
CA LEU A 77 16.20 -8.78 -6.37
C LEU A 77 16.72 -10.19 -6.01
N PRO A 78 17.98 -10.33 -5.59
CA PRO A 78 18.53 -11.61 -5.11
C PRO A 78 17.73 -12.19 -3.93
N ASP A 79 17.94 -13.47 -3.65
CA ASP A 79 17.44 -14.15 -2.45
C ASP A 79 15.91 -14.09 -2.23
N GLY A 80 15.15 -13.99 -3.32
CA GLY A 80 13.68 -13.98 -3.25
C GLY A 80 13.09 -12.66 -2.76
N TYR A 81 13.90 -11.60 -2.75
CA TYR A 81 13.43 -10.24 -2.57
C TYR A 81 12.99 -9.64 -3.91
N ALA A 82 12.14 -8.63 -3.83
CA ALA A 82 11.68 -7.85 -4.96
C ALA A 82 11.33 -6.44 -4.51
N THR A 83 11.46 -5.48 -5.42
CA THR A 83 10.80 -4.19 -5.29
C THR A 83 9.34 -4.39 -5.65
N VAL A 84 8.42 -3.99 -4.77
CA VAL A 84 6.98 -4.22 -4.94
C VAL A 84 6.16 -2.98 -4.70
N CYS A 85 4.97 -2.94 -5.30
CA CYS A 85 3.88 -2.05 -4.90
C CYS A 85 2.74 -2.86 -4.29
N PHE A 86 2.16 -2.37 -3.20
CA PHE A 86 1.06 -3.07 -2.54
C PHE A 86 -0.26 -2.88 -3.26
N ILE A 87 -1.06 -3.94 -3.28
CA ILE A 87 -2.47 -3.85 -3.67
C ILE A 87 -3.31 -3.77 -2.40
N GLY A 88 -4.29 -2.87 -2.38
CA GLY A 88 -5.22 -2.77 -1.26
C GLY A 88 -6.60 -2.29 -1.66
N LYS A 89 -7.57 -2.59 -0.80
CA LYS A 89 -8.93 -2.08 -0.92
C LYS A 89 -9.03 -0.73 -0.22
N ILE A 90 -9.69 0.22 -0.88
CA ILE A 90 -10.14 1.44 -0.23
C ILE A 90 -11.51 1.18 0.38
N LYS A 91 -11.63 1.39 1.69
CA LYS A 91 -12.89 1.30 2.42
C LYS A 91 -13.21 2.69 2.99
N GLY A 92 -14.42 3.19 2.71
CA GLY A 92 -14.95 4.39 3.35
C GLY A 92 -14.56 5.71 2.68
N THR A 93 -14.88 6.80 3.38
CA THR A 93 -15.06 8.15 2.83
C THR A 93 -13.86 9.10 2.94
N ARG A 94 -12.68 8.66 3.41
CA ARG A 94 -11.51 9.55 3.54
C ARG A 94 -10.20 8.83 3.31
N PHE A 95 -9.52 9.16 2.21
CA PHE A 95 -8.13 8.75 2.00
C PHE A 95 -7.19 9.62 2.83
N SER A 96 -6.13 9.02 3.36
CA SER A 96 -5.00 9.80 3.87
C SER A 96 -4.29 10.53 2.70
N PRO A 97 -3.69 11.71 2.92
CA PRO A 97 -2.90 12.41 1.90
C PRO A 97 -1.87 11.52 1.19
N ILE A 98 -1.11 10.72 1.95
CA ILE A 98 -0.18 9.73 1.38
C ILE A 98 -0.92 8.71 0.51
N GLY A 99 -2.04 8.18 1.02
CA GLY A 99 -2.87 7.23 0.29
C GLY A 99 -3.41 7.82 -1.01
N ARG A 100 -3.78 9.11 -1.04
CA ARG A 100 -4.24 9.80 -2.26
C ARG A 100 -3.10 9.95 -3.26
N LEU A 101 -1.96 10.46 -2.83
CA LEU A 101 -0.82 10.72 -3.72
C LEU A 101 -0.39 9.44 -4.44
N PHE A 102 -0.27 8.34 -3.69
CA PHE A 102 0.27 7.08 -4.22
C PHE A 102 -0.80 6.11 -4.73
N ALA A 103 -2.10 6.44 -4.67
CA ALA A 103 -3.13 5.53 -5.17
C ALA A 103 -3.22 5.55 -6.70
N VAL A 104 -3.06 4.38 -7.29
CA VAL A 104 -3.26 4.10 -8.70
C VAL A 104 -4.49 3.18 -8.86
N PRO A 105 -5.61 3.70 -9.41
CA PRO A 105 -6.85 2.92 -9.54
C PRO A 105 -6.74 1.73 -10.50
N MET A 106 -7.16 0.54 -10.04
CA MET A 106 -7.11 -0.71 -10.81
C MET A 106 -8.35 -0.97 -11.69
N ALA A 107 -9.32 -0.06 -11.74
CA ALA A 107 -10.52 -0.21 -12.56
C ALA A 107 -10.87 1.10 -13.28
N LYS A 108 -11.23 1.03 -14.57
CA LYS A 108 -12.01 2.12 -15.19
C LYS A 108 -13.36 2.11 -14.49
N ARG A 109 -13.72 3.24 -13.88
CA ARG A 109 -15.07 3.58 -13.38
C ARG A 109 -15.50 2.93 -12.05
N SER A 110 -15.56 3.78 -11.04
CA SER A 110 -16.83 4.14 -10.39
C SER A 110 -16.87 5.66 -10.43
N VAL A 111 -17.36 6.28 -11.51
CA VAL A 111 -18.70 6.90 -11.56
C VAL A 111 -19.08 7.54 -10.21
N SER A 112 -19.17 8.87 -10.24
CA SER A 112 -19.89 9.76 -9.32
C SER A 112 -19.64 9.54 -7.82
N SER A 113 -18.43 9.80 -7.36
CA SER A 113 -18.31 10.40 -6.03
C SER A 113 -18.61 11.89 -6.19
N THR A 114 -19.82 12.35 -5.84
CA THR A 114 -20.11 13.78 -5.65
C THR A 114 -19.31 14.38 -4.50
N ASP A 115 -18.66 13.54 -3.69
CA ASP A 115 -17.78 13.94 -2.63
C ASP A 115 -16.34 14.10 -3.16
N PRO A 116 -15.82 15.35 -3.26
CA PRO A 116 -14.47 15.62 -3.74
C PRO A 116 -13.38 15.06 -2.81
N LEU A 117 -13.69 14.74 -1.55
CA LEU A 117 -12.77 14.06 -0.63
C LEU A 117 -12.60 12.56 -0.97
N ASN A 118 -13.50 12.03 -1.81
CA ASN A 118 -13.56 10.63 -2.24
C ASN A 118 -13.34 10.44 -3.73
N ALA A 119 -13.14 11.53 -4.47
CA ALA A 119 -12.67 11.44 -5.85
C ALA A 119 -11.29 10.78 -5.84
N PHE A 120 -11.12 9.77 -6.68
CA PHE A 120 -9.77 9.37 -7.05
C PHE A 120 -9.10 10.58 -7.68
N PRO A 121 -7.82 10.87 -7.38
CA PRO A 121 -7.08 11.80 -8.22
C PRO A 121 -7.23 11.32 -9.67
N GLU A 122 -7.20 12.26 -10.63
CA GLU A 122 -7.29 11.99 -12.07
C GLU A 122 -6.05 11.24 -12.60
N SER A 123 -5.66 10.17 -11.93
CA SER A 123 -4.58 9.28 -12.36
C SER A 123 -5.14 8.34 -13.43
N PRO A 124 -4.38 8.05 -14.48
CA PRO A 124 -4.83 7.13 -15.52
C PRO A 124 -5.20 5.79 -14.88
N SER A 125 -6.45 5.37 -15.04
CA SER A 125 -6.90 4.08 -14.51
C SER A 125 -6.31 2.94 -15.32
N PHE A 126 -6.08 1.79 -14.68
CA PHE A 126 -5.71 0.55 -15.35
C PHE A 126 -6.91 -0.42 -15.47
N PRO A 127 -7.84 -0.23 -16.43
CA PRO A 127 -8.97 -1.14 -16.63
C PRO A 127 -8.55 -2.57 -16.98
N SER A 128 -7.36 -2.71 -17.56
CA SER A 128 -6.76 -3.96 -18.01
C SER A 128 -6.13 -4.77 -16.88
N ILE A 129 -5.99 -4.20 -15.68
CA ILE A 129 -5.72 -4.99 -14.46
C ILE A 129 -7.03 -5.62 -14.00
N GLN A 130 -7.69 -6.33 -14.91
CA GLN A 130 -8.56 -7.42 -14.55
C GLN A 130 -7.64 -8.48 -13.97
N LEU A 131 -7.44 -8.38 -12.66
CA LEU A 131 -6.95 -9.50 -11.87
C LEU A 131 -7.80 -10.68 -12.28
N THR A 132 -7.17 -11.66 -12.93
CA THR A 132 -7.85 -12.86 -13.40
C THR A 132 -8.71 -13.33 -12.24
N LYS A 133 -10.04 -13.35 -12.43
CA LYS A 133 -10.98 -13.79 -11.39
C LYS A 133 -10.37 -15.03 -10.76
N PRO A 134 -10.35 -15.16 -9.42
CA PRO A 134 -9.86 -16.38 -8.81
C PRO A 134 -10.58 -17.55 -9.49
N SER A 135 -9.85 -18.33 -10.29
CA SER A 135 -10.40 -19.55 -10.88
C SER A 135 -10.87 -20.38 -9.69
N GLY A 136 -12.14 -20.81 -9.71
CA GLY A 136 -12.94 -21.30 -8.58
C GLY A 136 -12.39 -22.47 -7.76
N TYR A 137 -11.13 -22.84 -7.94
CA TYR A 137 -10.44 -23.86 -7.17
C TYR A 137 -10.11 -23.41 -5.73
N TYR A 138 -9.93 -22.11 -5.49
CA TYR A 138 -9.70 -21.63 -4.13
C TYR A 138 -10.97 -21.35 -3.36
N ALA A 139 -12.12 -21.12 -4.02
CA ALA A 139 -13.45 -20.72 -3.49
C ALA A 139 -13.94 -21.55 -2.29
N ASN A 140 -13.39 -22.77 -2.15
CA ASN A 140 -13.76 -23.76 -1.16
C ASN A 140 -12.70 -23.98 -0.06
N SER A 141 -11.56 -23.28 -0.12
CA SER A 141 -10.47 -23.42 0.85
C SER A 141 -10.64 -22.54 2.08
N GLY A 142 -11.53 -21.54 2.03
CA GLY A 142 -11.87 -20.65 3.15
C GLY A 142 -10.74 -19.74 3.64
N ARG A 143 -9.50 -19.94 3.17
CA ARG A 143 -8.30 -19.19 3.62
C ARG A 143 -7.80 -18.15 2.62
N TYR A 144 -8.11 -18.30 1.33
CA TYR A 144 -7.63 -17.40 0.26
C TYR A 144 -8.71 -16.83 -0.66
N ASP A 145 -9.99 -17.15 -0.41
CA ASP A 145 -11.18 -16.61 -1.11
C ASP A 145 -11.49 -15.17 -0.81
N LYS A 146 -10.76 -14.59 0.14
CA LYS A 146 -10.96 -13.21 0.54
C LYS A 146 -10.40 -12.18 -0.43
N TYR A 147 -9.68 -12.63 -1.47
CA TYR A 147 -9.17 -11.77 -2.54
C TYR A 147 -10.02 -11.85 -3.80
N ASP A 148 -11.33 -11.98 -3.63
CA ASP A 148 -12.25 -11.47 -4.62
C ASP A 148 -12.07 -9.96 -4.71
N PHE A 149 -11.50 -9.50 -5.82
CA PHE A 149 -11.24 -8.08 -6.07
C PHE A 149 -12.53 -7.31 -6.42
N HIS A 150 -13.64 -7.64 -5.75
CA HIS A 150 -14.89 -6.91 -5.80
C HIS A 150 -14.82 -5.66 -4.89
N GLY A 151 -14.67 -4.49 -5.53
CA GLY A 151 -14.64 -3.18 -4.87
C GLY A 151 -13.64 -2.19 -5.48
N ARG A 152 -13.47 -1.03 -4.85
CA ARG A 152 -12.48 -0.01 -5.24
C ARG A 152 -11.08 -0.42 -4.78
N PHE A 153 -10.36 -1.18 -5.61
CA PHE A 153 -8.98 -1.57 -5.37
C PHE A 153 -8.01 -0.58 -6.02
N CYS A 154 -6.87 -0.38 -5.37
CA CYS A 154 -5.76 0.41 -5.87
C CYS A 154 -4.44 -0.31 -5.68
N ILE A 155 -3.52 0.03 -6.57
CA ILE A 155 -2.10 -0.17 -6.37
C ILE A 155 -1.61 1.07 -5.63
N PHE A 156 -0.93 0.87 -4.52
CA PHE A 156 -0.24 1.94 -3.83
C PHE A 156 1.18 1.98 -4.38
N ALA A 157 1.46 2.97 -5.24
CA ALA A 157 2.68 3.19 -5.98
C ALA A 157 3.89 3.61 -5.11
N ILE A 158 3.98 3.03 -3.91
CA ILE A 158 5.09 3.22 -2.97
C ILE A 158 6.01 2.02 -3.16
N PRO A 159 7.17 2.19 -3.83
CA PRO A 159 8.08 1.09 -4.07
C PRO A 159 8.79 0.72 -2.76
N VAL A 160 8.69 -0.54 -2.35
CA VAL A 160 9.39 -1.07 -1.18
C VAL A 160 10.01 -2.43 -1.46
N VAL A 161 11.13 -2.72 -0.80
CA VAL A 161 11.82 -4.02 -0.93
C VAL A 161 11.21 -5.03 0.02
N ARG A 162 10.68 -6.13 -0.53
CA ARG A 162 10.07 -7.20 0.28
C ARG A 162 10.48 -8.55 -0.23
N ARG A 163 10.49 -9.52 0.69
CA ARG A 163 10.46 -10.92 0.30
C ARG A 163 9.08 -11.24 -0.24
N VAL A 164 9.04 -11.94 -1.37
CA VAL A 164 7.80 -12.25 -2.07
C VAL A 164 7.55 -13.75 -2.16
N TRP A 165 6.26 -14.09 -2.13
CA TRP A 165 5.77 -15.45 -2.34
C TRP A 165 4.70 -15.41 -3.43
N LEU A 166 4.80 -16.33 -4.38
CA LEU A 166 3.81 -16.43 -5.45
C LEU A 166 2.51 -17.05 -4.90
N PHE A 167 1.38 -16.60 -5.43
CA PHE A 167 0.09 -17.20 -5.09
C PHE A 167 0.04 -18.67 -5.53
N PRO A 168 -0.52 -19.55 -4.69
CA PRO A 168 -0.78 -20.92 -5.12
C PRO A 168 -1.90 -20.89 -6.18
N GLY A 169 -1.73 -21.61 -7.30
CA GLY A 169 -2.65 -21.57 -8.45
C GLY A 169 -2.09 -20.93 -9.73
N GLY A 170 -0.79 -20.63 -9.79
CA GLY A 170 -0.11 -20.20 -11.02
C GLY A 170 0.13 -18.69 -11.10
N PRO A 171 0.95 -18.25 -12.07
CA PRO A 171 1.37 -16.86 -12.17
C PRO A 171 0.22 -15.98 -12.66
N ARG A 172 -0.30 -15.12 -11.77
CA ARG A 172 -1.16 -14.00 -12.16
C ARG A 172 -0.25 -12.84 -12.57
N ARG A 173 -0.48 -12.23 -13.73
CA ARG A 173 0.38 -11.19 -14.31
C ARG A 173 -0.45 -10.00 -14.77
N LEU A 174 0.18 -8.83 -14.74
CA LEU A 174 -0.24 -7.67 -15.51
C LEU A 174 -0.26 -8.02 -17.01
N VAL A 175 -1.15 -7.40 -17.77
CA VAL A 175 -1.14 -7.54 -19.23
C VAL A 175 0.09 -6.83 -19.82
N PRO A 176 0.54 -7.19 -21.04
CA PRO A 176 1.64 -6.48 -21.69
C PRO A 176 1.42 -4.96 -21.73
N GLY A 177 2.44 -4.17 -21.38
CA GLY A 177 2.36 -2.72 -21.34
C GLY A 177 1.79 -2.11 -20.05
N ASP A 178 1.18 -2.89 -19.15
CA ASP A 178 0.69 -2.37 -17.85
C ASP A 178 1.84 -2.19 -16.85
N LEU A 179 2.88 -3.02 -16.91
CA LEU A 179 4.03 -2.91 -16.01
C LEU A 179 4.82 -1.62 -16.28
N GLU A 180 5.08 -1.33 -17.55
CA GLU A 180 5.81 -0.15 -18.00
C GLU A 180 5.09 1.13 -17.56
N ARG A 181 3.77 1.20 -17.80
CA ARG A 181 2.92 2.29 -17.32
C ARG A 181 2.90 2.41 -15.80
N LEU A 182 2.89 1.29 -15.06
CA LEU A 182 2.95 1.32 -13.60
C LEU A 182 4.30 1.88 -13.12
N LEU A 183 5.41 1.49 -13.76
CA LEU A 183 6.74 2.03 -13.46
C LEU A 183 6.81 3.54 -13.71
N GLU A 184 6.24 4.03 -14.81
CA GLU A 184 6.14 5.47 -15.10
C GLU A 184 5.36 6.21 -14.00
N MET A 185 4.22 5.69 -13.56
CA MET A 185 3.45 6.30 -12.46
C MET A 185 4.18 6.24 -11.13
N VAL A 186 4.89 5.15 -10.83
CA VAL A 186 5.73 5.06 -9.63
C VAL A 186 6.79 6.16 -9.67
N ASP A 187 7.47 6.34 -10.79
CA ASP A 187 8.47 7.38 -10.97
C ASP A 187 7.85 8.78 -10.79
N GLU A 188 6.69 9.05 -11.40
CA GLU A 188 5.93 10.31 -11.23
C GLU A 188 5.59 10.57 -9.75
N LYS A 189 4.97 9.60 -9.06
CA LYS A 189 4.54 9.77 -7.66
C LYS A 189 5.73 9.93 -6.72
N VAL A 190 6.83 9.23 -6.98
CA VAL A 190 8.08 9.40 -6.22
C VAL A 190 8.65 10.80 -6.43
N GLN A 191 8.68 11.32 -7.66
CA GLN A 191 9.15 12.68 -7.93
C GLN A 191 8.27 13.74 -7.25
N MET A 192 6.94 13.61 -7.33
CA MET A 192 5.99 14.48 -6.62
C MET A 192 6.20 14.43 -5.10
N CYS A 193 6.45 13.24 -4.57
CA CYS A 193 6.77 13.09 -3.15
C CYS A 193 8.10 13.77 -2.83
N GLN A 194 9.16 13.56 -3.59
CA GLN A 194 10.47 14.15 -3.30
C GLN A 194 10.42 15.68 -3.29
N SER A 195 9.73 16.29 -4.25
CA SER A 195 9.57 17.75 -4.32
C SER A 195 8.63 18.33 -3.25
N GLY A 196 7.63 17.56 -2.79
CA GLY A 196 6.57 18.02 -1.90
C GLY A 196 6.46 17.33 -0.54
N HIS A 197 7.42 16.48 -0.13
CA HIS A 197 7.24 15.59 1.01
C HIS A 197 6.98 16.32 2.34
N ALA A 198 7.56 17.51 2.55
CA ALA A 198 7.33 18.30 3.75
C ALA A 198 5.87 18.73 3.89
N VAL A 199 5.25 19.17 2.79
CA VAL A 199 3.83 19.54 2.74
C VAL A 199 2.97 18.28 2.94
N LEU A 200 3.27 17.21 2.20
CA LEU A 200 2.56 15.93 2.30
C LEU A 200 2.56 15.37 3.73
N ARG A 201 3.70 15.44 4.44
CA ARG A 201 3.84 14.98 5.82
C ARG A 201 3.04 15.84 6.79
N ARG A 202 3.01 17.17 6.59
CA ARG A 202 2.18 18.07 7.38
C ARG A 202 0.69 17.76 7.20
N GLU A 203 0.23 17.66 5.96
CA GLU A 203 -1.16 17.29 5.66
C GLU A 203 -1.52 15.92 6.26
N GLN A 204 -0.59 14.97 6.21
CA GLN A 204 -0.79 13.65 6.79
C GLN A 204 -0.95 13.71 8.32
N LEU A 205 -0.16 14.56 8.99
CA LEU A 205 -0.23 14.76 10.43
C LEU A 205 -1.55 15.42 10.83
N GLU A 206 -1.93 16.51 10.14
CA GLU A 206 -3.21 17.20 10.34
C GLU A 206 -4.39 16.25 10.12
N TRP A 207 -4.38 15.51 9.02
CA TRP A 207 -5.37 14.48 8.72
C TRP A 207 -5.46 13.43 9.83
N ALA A 208 -4.31 12.96 10.34
CA ALA A 208 -4.27 11.96 11.39
C ALA A 208 -4.81 12.51 12.72
N GLN A 209 -4.54 13.78 13.06
CA GLN A 209 -5.09 14.44 14.25
C GLN A 209 -6.61 14.61 14.15
N THR A 210 -7.09 15.15 13.03
CA THR A 210 -8.54 15.30 12.78
C THR A 210 -9.24 13.95 12.83
N TYR A 211 -8.68 12.91 12.19
CA TYR A 211 -9.30 11.60 12.15
C TYR A 211 -9.22 10.84 13.48
N LYS A 212 -8.10 10.92 14.22
CA LYS A 212 -8.02 10.37 15.59
C LYS A 212 -9.05 11.06 16.50
N GLY A 213 -9.22 12.38 16.39
CA GLY A 213 -10.25 13.12 17.11
C GLY A 213 -11.67 12.66 16.75
N LEU A 214 -11.97 12.56 15.45
CA LEU A 214 -13.26 12.08 14.96
C LEU A 214 -13.54 10.62 15.37
N TRP A 215 -12.55 9.73 15.29
CA TRP A 215 -12.71 8.32 15.62
C TRP A 215 -12.99 8.13 17.11
N LYS A 216 -12.30 8.88 17.98
CA LYS A 216 -12.59 8.92 19.42
C LYS A 216 -13.99 9.44 19.71
N PHE A 217 -14.45 10.47 18.97
CA PHE A 217 -15.80 11.03 19.11
C PHE A 217 -16.90 10.06 18.65
N LEU A 218 -16.68 9.35 17.54
CA LEU A 218 -17.65 8.41 16.97
C LEU A 218 -17.67 7.04 17.67
N ASN A 219 -16.60 6.66 18.36
CA ASN A 219 -16.49 5.38 19.06
C ASN A 219 -16.06 5.56 20.54
N PRO A 220 -16.87 6.27 21.35
CA PRO A 220 -16.50 6.59 22.74
C PRO A 220 -16.35 5.36 23.62
N LYS A 221 -17.06 4.26 23.30
CA LYS A 221 -17.00 2.99 24.06
C LYS A 221 -15.65 2.28 23.95
N GLU A 222 -14.86 2.51 22.90
CA GLU A 222 -13.56 1.86 22.70
C GLU A 222 -12.41 2.60 23.41
N TYR A 223 -12.61 3.86 23.82
CA TYR A 223 -11.56 4.73 24.37
C TYR A 223 -11.73 5.06 25.86
N GLY A 224 -12.65 4.36 26.54
CA GLY A 224 -13.08 4.71 27.88
C GLY A 224 -13.92 5.98 27.87
N GLU A 225 -14.92 6.07 28.76
CA GLU A 225 -15.73 7.27 28.91
C GLU A 225 -14.82 8.47 29.17
N ILE A 226 -14.60 9.32 28.17
CA ILE A 226 -14.08 10.66 28.39
C ILE A 226 -15.23 11.42 29.04
N LYS A 227 -15.26 11.42 30.38
CA LYS A 227 -16.12 12.34 31.13
C LYS A 227 -15.81 13.74 30.61
N PRO A 228 -16.79 14.48 30.06
CA PRO A 228 -16.55 15.83 29.59
C PRO A 228 -16.13 16.66 30.80
N LYS A 229 -14.84 16.99 30.90
CA LYS A 229 -14.43 18.09 31.75
C LYS A 229 -14.99 19.34 31.09
N HIS A 230 -15.90 19.99 31.79
CA HIS A 230 -16.50 21.27 31.43
C HIS A 230 -15.44 22.23 30.87
N TYR A 231 -15.46 22.42 29.55
CA TYR A 231 -14.93 23.61 28.90
C TYR A 231 -16.13 24.49 28.56
N LEU A 232 -16.63 25.19 29.57
CA LEU A 232 -17.40 26.42 29.41
C LEU A 232 -16.87 27.39 30.46
N GLY A 233 -16.25 28.45 29.96
CA GLY A 233 -15.59 29.51 30.71
C GLY A 233 -15.01 30.54 29.74
N ILE A 234 -15.85 31.03 28.84
CA ILE A 234 -15.79 32.42 28.35
C ILE A 234 -16.98 33.11 29.00
#